data_AF-A0A1H0DV88-F1
#
_entry.id   AF-A0A1H0DV88-F1
#
_cell.length_a   1.000
_cell.length_b   1.000
_cell.length_c   1.000
_cell.angle_alpha   90.00
_cell.angle_beta   90.00
_cell.angle_gamma   90.00
#
_symmetry.space_group_name_H-M   'P 1'
#
loop_
_entity.id
_entity.type
_entity.pdbx_description
1 polymer ?
#
loop_
_entity_poly.entity_id
_entity_poly.type
_entity_poly.pdbx_seq_one_letter_code
_entity_poly.pdbx_strand_id
1 'polypeptide(L)'
;MVVELNAYYDFEHGKEPARVTSEEQLAAILEEVRRTRKAALVELLPADNPAAATLDVGFCEDRGVVWYSGPDHESCYSHNPDANATGEAKPVLYYYMTSDTEYPASAEIPAADVITAAREYMRTGGRRPTAIAWYEAD
;
A
#
# COMPACT_ATOMS: atom_id res chain seq x y z
N MET A 1 18.06 9.48 -5.31
CA MET A 1 17.04 10.38 -5.88
C MET A 1 15.71 9.69 -5.64
N VAL A 2 14.81 10.33 -4.89
CA VAL A 2 13.44 9.82 -4.68
C VAL A 2 12.59 10.20 -5.89
N VAL A 3 11.60 9.38 -6.26
CA VAL A 3 10.59 9.79 -7.24
C VAL A 3 9.44 10.46 -6.53
N GLU A 4 8.79 11.41 -7.19
CA GLU A 4 7.53 11.95 -6.70
C GLU A 4 6.42 10.90 -6.89
N LEU A 5 5.40 10.95 -6.03
CA LEU A 5 4.25 10.06 -6.10
C LEU A 5 2.95 10.88 -6.16
N ASN A 6 1.95 10.32 -6.81
CA ASN A 6 0.56 10.74 -6.68
C ASN A 6 -0.10 9.80 -5.67
N ALA A 7 -0.68 10.35 -4.61
CA ALA A 7 -1.42 9.59 -3.61
C ALA A 7 -2.93 9.80 -3.78
N TYR A 8 -3.68 8.70 -3.83
CA TYR A 8 -5.13 8.67 -3.95
C TYR A 8 -5.71 7.92 -2.77
N TYR A 9 -6.54 8.61 -1.98
CA TYR A 9 -7.17 8.05 -0.78
C TYR A 9 -8.48 8.73 -0.44
N ASP A 10 -8.88 9.71 -1.25
CA ASP A 10 -10.13 10.47 -1.13
C ASP A 10 -10.75 10.60 -2.52
N PHE A 11 -12.08 10.73 -2.58
CA PHE A 11 -12.79 10.93 -3.85
C PHE A 11 -12.36 12.22 -4.56
N GLU A 12 -12.01 13.26 -3.79
CA GLU A 12 -11.52 14.51 -4.36
C GLU A 12 -10.18 14.31 -5.10
N HIS A 13 -9.37 13.33 -4.68
CA HIS A 13 -8.08 13.01 -5.31
C HIS A 13 -8.20 12.38 -6.70
N GLY A 14 -9.39 11.92 -7.10
CA GLY A 14 -9.61 11.44 -8.47
C GLY A 14 -9.41 12.52 -9.55
N LYS A 15 -9.49 13.81 -9.17
CA LYS A 15 -9.24 14.95 -10.08
C LYS A 15 -7.89 15.61 -9.83
N GLU A 16 -7.50 15.73 -8.56
CA GLU A 16 -6.26 16.36 -8.12
C GLU A 16 -5.57 15.47 -7.09
N PRO A 17 -4.61 14.61 -7.47
CA PRO A 17 -3.95 13.74 -6.52
C PRO A 17 -3.18 14.55 -5.47
N ALA A 18 -3.05 13.98 -4.27
CA ALA A 18 -2.11 14.51 -3.30
C ALA A 18 -0.68 14.25 -3.80
N ARG A 19 0.00 15.30 -4.26
CA ARG A 19 1.38 15.20 -4.76
C ARG A 19 2.36 15.05 -3.61
N VAL A 20 3.14 13.97 -3.64
CA VAL A 20 4.12 13.62 -2.61
C VAL A 20 5.53 13.80 -3.17
N THR A 21 6.31 14.70 -2.56
CA THR A 21 7.64 15.08 -3.04
C THR A 21 8.77 14.71 -2.08
N SER A 22 8.44 14.25 -0.86
CA SER A 22 9.41 13.69 0.09
C SER A 22 8.89 12.47 0.86
N GLU A 23 9.81 11.70 1.43
CA GLU A 23 9.47 10.56 2.28
C GLU A 23 8.78 10.98 3.58
N GLU A 24 9.13 12.14 4.13
CA GLU A 24 8.51 12.69 5.34
C GLU A 24 7.05 13.06 5.06
N GLN A 25 6.78 13.67 3.89
CA GLN A 25 5.43 13.98 3.46
C GLN A 25 4.62 12.69 3.25
N LEU A 26 5.21 11.68 2.61
CA LEU A 26 4.58 10.37 2.44
C LEU A 26 4.18 9.78 3.79
N ALA A 27 5.13 9.68 4.73
CA ALA A 27 4.89 9.12 6.05
C ALA A 27 3.81 9.89 6.82
N ALA A 28 3.79 11.22 6.72
CA ALA A 28 2.77 12.04 7.36
C ALA A 28 1.36 11.77 6.80
N ILE A 29 1.21 11.66 5.48
CA ILE A 29 -0.08 11.34 4.83
C ILE A 29 -0.55 9.95 5.25
N LEU A 30 0.32 8.94 5.21
CA LEU A 30 -0.06 7.57 5.57
C LEU A 30 -0.46 7.48 7.05
N GLU A 31 0.25 8.16 7.94
CA GLU A 31 -0.10 8.21 9.36
C GLU A 31 -1.42 8.96 9.62
N GLU A 32 -1.69 10.03 8.86
CA GLU A 32 -2.98 10.73 8.92
C GLU A 32 -4.12 9.81 8.47
N VAL A 33 -3.98 9.12 7.34
CA VAL A 33 -4.97 8.16 6.84
C VAL A 33 -5.21 7.06 7.88
N ARG A 34 -4.14 6.46 8.42
CA ARG A 34 -4.21 5.43 9.46
C ARG A 34 -4.98 5.90 10.70
N ARG A 35 -4.81 7.15 11.11
CA ARG A 35 -5.49 7.72 12.29
C ARG A 35 -6.95 8.10 12.05
N THR A 36 -7.28 8.52 10.83
CA THR A 36 -8.57 9.18 10.54
C THR A 36 -9.56 8.27 9.84
N ARG A 37 -9.08 7.24 9.15
CA ARG A 37 -9.90 6.32 8.36
C ARG A 37 -9.76 4.90 8.89
N LYS A 38 -10.85 4.14 8.85
CA LYS A 38 -10.85 2.73 9.23
C LYS A 38 -10.63 1.88 7.98
N ALA A 39 -9.68 0.94 8.05
CA ALA A 39 -9.41 -0.03 7.00
C ALA A 39 -9.29 0.60 5.61
N ALA A 40 -8.60 1.74 5.47
CA ALA A 40 -8.56 2.49 4.22
C ALA A 40 -7.33 2.17 3.37
N LEU A 41 -7.48 2.18 2.04
CA LEU A 41 -6.40 2.09 1.07
C LEU A 41 -5.93 3.47 0.61
N VAL A 42 -4.62 3.60 0.42
CA VAL A 42 -3.97 4.68 -0.30
C VAL A 42 -3.27 4.09 -1.51
N GLU A 43 -3.70 4.49 -2.70
CA GLU A 43 -3.04 4.11 -3.96
C GLU A 43 -1.91 5.11 -4.25
N LEU A 44 -0.71 4.59 -4.52
CA LEU A 44 0.50 5.34 -4.77
C LEU A 44 1.04 5.04 -6.18
N LEU A 45 1.02 6.05 -7.05
CA LEU A 45 1.47 5.94 -8.43
C LEU A 45 2.71 6.81 -8.68
N PRO A 46 3.68 6.38 -9.51
CA PRO A 46 4.79 7.24 -9.93
C PRO A 46 4.25 8.47 -10.64
N ALA A 47 4.62 9.62 -10.10
CA ALA A 47 4.23 10.95 -10.55
C ALA A 47 4.23 11.18 -12.06
N ASP A 48 5.35 10.84 -12.70
CA ASP A 48 5.65 11.18 -14.10
C ASP A 48 5.23 10.08 -15.06
N ASN A 49 5.01 8.86 -14.55
CA ASN A 49 4.49 7.74 -15.31
C ASN A 49 3.57 6.88 -14.42
N PRO A 50 2.32 7.32 -14.19
CA PRO A 50 1.41 6.61 -13.30
C PRO A 50 1.05 5.20 -13.74
N ALA A 51 1.25 4.87 -15.03
CA ALA A 51 1.00 3.54 -15.59
C ALA A 51 2.18 2.57 -15.41
N ALA A 52 3.32 3.03 -14.87
CA ALA A 52 4.51 2.19 -14.73
C ALA A 52 4.36 1.14 -13.64
N ALA A 53 3.76 1.51 -12.51
CA ALA A 53 3.61 0.67 -11.33
C ALA A 53 2.53 1.26 -10.42
N THR A 54 1.94 0.40 -9.60
CA THR A 54 0.98 0.76 -8.56
C THR A 54 1.41 0.13 -7.25
N LEU A 55 1.34 0.90 -6.18
CA LEU A 55 1.46 0.40 -4.82
C LEU A 55 0.24 0.84 -4.00
N ASP A 56 -0.58 -0.11 -3.58
CA ASP A 56 -1.66 0.17 -2.64
C ASP A 56 -1.21 -0.16 -1.23
N VAL A 57 -1.46 0.75 -0.29
CA VAL A 57 -1.17 0.56 1.12
C VAL A 57 -2.44 0.72 1.95
N GLY A 58 -2.80 -0.33 2.65
CA GLY A 58 -3.98 -0.39 3.50
C GLY A 58 -3.62 -0.23 4.97
N PHE A 59 -4.45 0.48 5.74
CA PHE A 59 -4.29 0.60 7.19
C PHE A 59 -5.55 0.25 7.98
N CYS A 60 -5.40 -0.65 8.96
CA CYS A 60 -6.41 -1.00 9.96
C CYS A 60 -5.74 -1.04 11.34
N GLU A 61 -5.96 0.02 12.13
CA GLU A 61 -5.35 0.19 13.46
C GLU A 61 -3.80 0.14 13.44
N ASP A 62 -3.19 -0.90 14.01
CA ASP A 62 -1.75 -1.13 14.05
C ASP A 62 -1.25 -2.13 12.99
N ARG A 63 -2.16 -2.58 12.12
CA ARG A 63 -1.92 -3.47 10.99
C ARG A 63 -2.18 -2.78 9.66
N GLY A 64 -1.73 -3.42 8.60
CA GLY A 64 -1.99 -2.98 7.24
C GLY A 64 -1.60 -4.02 6.21
N VAL A 65 -1.95 -3.73 4.96
CA VAL A 65 -1.61 -4.56 3.80
C VAL A 65 -0.84 -3.72 2.78
N VAL A 66 -0.06 -4.39 1.96
CA VAL A 66 0.56 -3.78 0.77
C VAL A 66 0.20 -4.62 -0.43
N TRP A 67 -0.21 -3.98 -1.51
CA TRP A 67 -0.36 -4.61 -2.82
C TRP A 67 0.52 -3.89 -3.84
N TYR A 68 1.12 -4.63 -4.76
CA TYR A 68 1.98 -4.10 -5.79
C TYR A 68 1.72 -4.78 -7.13
N SER A 69 1.71 -3.96 -8.18
CA SER A 69 1.81 -4.39 -9.57
C SER A 69 2.77 -3.46 -10.31
N GLY A 70 3.58 -4.02 -11.19
CA GLY A 70 4.56 -3.24 -11.96
C GLY A 70 5.27 -4.07 -13.01
N PRO A 71 6.35 -3.55 -13.63
CA PRO A 71 6.94 -4.16 -14.82
C PRO A 71 7.52 -5.56 -14.56
N ASP A 72 7.93 -5.82 -13.32
CA ASP A 72 8.60 -7.06 -12.91
C ASP A 72 7.64 -8.07 -12.23
N HIS A 73 6.42 -7.66 -11.88
CA HIS A 73 5.45 -8.50 -11.14
C HIS A 73 4.02 -8.15 -11.55
N GLU A 74 3.25 -9.14 -12.00
CA GLU A 74 1.86 -8.93 -12.43
C GLU A 74 0.97 -8.45 -11.27
N SER A 75 1.05 -9.12 -10.12
CA SER A 75 0.29 -8.76 -8.91
C SER A 75 0.85 -9.52 -7.71
N CYS A 76 1.13 -8.82 -6.61
CA CYS A 76 1.57 -9.45 -5.37
C CYS A 76 1.09 -8.65 -4.17
N TYR A 77 0.96 -9.32 -3.02
CA TYR A 77 0.58 -8.67 -1.76
C TYR A 77 1.58 -9.01 -0.65
N SER A 78 1.61 -8.17 0.38
CA SER A 78 2.42 -8.39 1.58
C SER A 78 2.11 -9.74 2.18
N HIS A 79 3.08 -10.35 2.86
CA HIS A 79 2.90 -11.63 3.53
C HIS A 79 3.51 -11.60 4.92
N ASN A 80 2.73 -11.99 5.91
CA ASN A 80 3.17 -12.22 7.26
C ASN A 80 3.47 -13.72 7.44
N PRO A 81 4.75 -14.13 7.47
CA PRO A 81 5.13 -15.54 7.57
C PRO A 81 4.75 -16.16 8.92
N ASP A 82 4.53 -15.33 9.95
CA ASP A 82 4.13 -15.76 11.29
C ASP A 82 2.60 -15.83 11.44
N ALA A 83 1.84 -15.45 10.42
CA ALA A 83 0.40 -15.64 10.42
C ALA A 83 0.13 -17.15 10.43
N ASN A 84 -0.53 -17.65 11.49
CA ASN A 84 -0.90 -19.06 11.60
C ASN A 84 -1.65 -19.46 10.33
N ALA A 85 -1.02 -20.31 9.51
CA ALA A 85 -1.58 -20.88 8.28
C ALA A 85 -2.68 -21.92 8.58
N THR A 86 -3.52 -21.67 9.57
CA THR A 86 -4.79 -22.36 9.69
C THR A 86 -5.66 -21.80 8.57
N GLY A 87 -5.96 -22.62 7.55
CA GLY A 87 -6.78 -22.25 6.37
C GLY A 87 -8.23 -21.82 6.67
N GLU A 88 -8.51 -21.37 7.89
CA GLU A 88 -9.78 -20.89 8.42
C GLU A 88 -9.74 -19.38 8.74
N ALA A 89 -8.59 -18.71 8.58
CA ALA A 89 -8.50 -17.28 8.82
C ALA A 89 -9.33 -16.52 7.78
N LYS A 90 -10.33 -15.76 8.26
CA LYS A 90 -11.22 -14.99 7.38
C LYS A 90 -10.44 -13.91 6.64
N PRO A 91 -10.75 -13.67 5.35
CA PRO A 91 -10.20 -12.54 4.62
C PRO A 91 -10.44 -11.21 5.34
N VAL A 92 -9.52 -10.28 5.13
CA VAL A 92 -9.60 -8.91 5.66
C VAL A 92 -10.02 -7.97 4.54
N LEU A 93 -10.83 -6.98 4.89
CA LEU A 93 -11.39 -6.03 3.94
C LEU A 93 -10.76 -4.66 4.16
N TYR A 94 -10.25 -4.10 3.08
CA TYR A 94 -9.80 -2.72 3.04
C TYR A 94 -10.60 -1.95 1.99
N TYR A 95 -10.94 -0.72 2.32
CA TYR A 95 -11.83 0.12 1.56
C TYR A 95 -11.04 1.09 0.69
N TYR A 96 -11.25 1.00 -0.62
CA TYR A 96 -10.77 1.97 -1.59
C TYR A 96 -11.95 2.68 -2.23
N MET A 97 -12.07 3.99 -1.98
CA MET A 97 -13.13 4.85 -2.52
C MET A 97 -14.56 4.38 -2.20
N THR A 98 -15.20 3.56 -3.05
CA THR A 98 -16.55 2.96 -2.86
C THR A 98 -16.53 1.43 -2.79
N SER A 99 -15.36 0.80 -2.89
CA SER A 99 -15.25 -0.65 -3.01
C SER A 99 -14.46 -1.27 -1.87
N ASP A 100 -15.01 -2.35 -1.34
CA ASP A 100 -14.24 -3.26 -0.50
C ASP A 100 -13.27 -4.02 -1.40
N THR A 101 -12.04 -4.17 -0.91
CA THR A 101 -10.97 -4.97 -1.50
C THR A 101 -10.57 -6.03 -0.49
N GLU A 102 -10.67 -7.28 -0.91
CA GLU A 102 -10.42 -8.43 -0.05
C GLU A 102 -8.97 -8.88 -0.15
N TYR A 103 -8.34 -9.12 1.00
CA TYR A 103 -7.01 -9.70 1.10
C TYR A 103 -7.04 -10.93 2.02
N PRO A 104 -6.16 -11.93 1.78
CA PRO A 104 -5.96 -12.99 2.75
C PRO A 104 -5.53 -12.42 4.11
N ALA A 105 -5.94 -13.05 5.22
CA ALA A 105 -5.50 -12.63 6.56
C ALA A 105 -3.97 -12.64 6.73
N SER A 106 -3.29 -13.54 6.02
CA SER A 106 -1.83 -13.59 5.99
C SER A 106 -1.18 -12.40 5.30
N ALA A 107 -1.96 -11.52 4.66
CA ALA A 107 -1.44 -10.29 4.08
C ALA A 107 -1.19 -9.19 5.12
N GLU A 108 -1.83 -9.25 6.29
CA GLU A 108 -1.68 -8.21 7.30
C GLU A 108 -0.31 -8.25 8.00
N ILE A 109 0.44 -7.17 7.82
CA ILE A 109 1.73 -6.89 8.44
C ILE A 109 1.61 -5.70 9.39
N PRO A 110 2.58 -5.45 10.29
CA PRO A 110 2.61 -4.25 11.12
C PRO A 110 2.52 -2.96 10.29
N ALA A 111 1.74 -1.97 10.73
CA ALA A 111 1.59 -0.69 10.03
C ALA A 111 2.93 0.05 9.83
N ALA A 112 3.89 -0.13 10.74
CA ALA A 112 5.23 0.42 10.60
C ALA A 112 5.98 -0.15 9.38
N ASP A 113 5.76 -1.44 9.07
CA ASP A 113 6.37 -2.11 7.92
C ASP A 113 5.70 -1.65 6.61
N VAL A 114 4.39 -1.40 6.62
CA VAL A 114 3.66 -0.78 5.51
C VAL A 114 4.23 0.59 5.16
N ILE A 115 4.43 1.45 6.16
CA ILE A 115 5.04 2.79 5.97
C ILE A 115 6.47 2.66 5.45
N THR A 116 7.24 1.70 5.97
CA THR A 116 8.62 1.43 5.52
C THR A 116 8.65 1.00 4.06
N ALA A 117 7.74 0.11 3.64
CA ALA A 117 7.61 -0.34 2.26
C ALA A 117 7.24 0.81 1.32
N ALA A 118 6.27 1.66 1.68
CA ALA A 118 5.89 2.82 0.87
C ALA A 118 7.05 3.79 0.65
N ARG A 119 7.85 4.04 1.70
CA ARG A 119 9.06 4.87 1.58
C ARG A 119 10.12 4.23 0.68
N GLU A 120 10.28 2.91 0.74
CA GLU A 120 11.19 2.20 -0.17
C GLU A 120 10.74 2.28 -1.63
N TYR A 121 9.45 2.12 -1.90
CA TYR A 121 8.87 2.30 -3.23
C TYR A 121 9.20 3.69 -3.81
N MET A 122 9.04 4.74 -3.01
CA MET A 122 9.43 6.11 -3.37
C MET A 122 10.94 6.24 -3.64
N ARG A 123 11.79 5.66 -2.79
CA ARG A 123 13.26 5.72 -2.95
C ARG A 123 13.77 4.96 -4.16
N THR A 124 13.10 3.88 -4.54
CA THR A 124 13.55 2.95 -5.58
C THR A 124 12.99 3.27 -6.95
N GLY A 125 12.12 4.27 -7.05
CA GLY A 125 11.52 4.70 -8.30
C GLY A 125 10.32 3.88 -8.74
N GLY A 126 9.53 3.42 -7.78
CA GLY A 126 8.34 2.62 -8.05
C GLY A 126 8.61 1.12 -8.19
N ARG A 127 9.75 0.61 -7.71
CA ARG A 127 10.05 -0.82 -7.72
C ARG A 127 9.44 -1.50 -6.49
N ARG A 128 9.15 -2.80 -6.62
CA ARG A 128 8.64 -3.61 -5.51
C ARG A 128 9.53 -3.47 -4.26
N PRO A 129 8.98 -3.04 -3.11
CA PRO A 129 9.71 -2.96 -1.85
C PRO A 129 10.34 -4.30 -1.43
N THR A 130 11.54 -4.26 -0.87
CA THR A 130 12.28 -5.44 -0.38
C THR A 130 12.26 -5.58 1.14
N ALA A 131 11.80 -4.56 1.87
CA ALA A 131 11.72 -4.56 3.32
C ALA A 131 10.63 -5.49 3.90
N ILE A 132 9.75 -6.04 3.08
CA ILE A 132 8.65 -6.90 3.50
C ILE A 132 8.65 -8.21 2.69
N ALA A 133 8.06 -9.26 3.26
CA ALA A 133 7.80 -10.50 2.53
C ALA A 133 6.55 -10.34 1.65
N TRP A 134 6.54 -11.09 0.55
CA TRP A 134 5.48 -11.05 -0.46
C TRP A 134 4.93 -12.43 -0.73
N TYR A 135 3.68 -12.47 -1.14
CA TYR A 135 3.03 -13.61 -1.77
C TYR A 135 2.56 -13.17 -3.16
N GLU A 136 2.90 -13.95 -4.19
CA GLU A 136 2.47 -13.68 -5.56
C GLU A 136 0.97 -14.02 -5.67
N ALA A 137 0.16 -13.09 -6.19
CA ALA A 137 -1.25 -13.38 -6.41
C ALA A 137 -1.39 -14.38 -7.58
N ASP A 138 -2.18 -15.43 -7.39
CA ASP A 138 -2.52 -16.40 -8.45
C ASP A 138 -3.46 -15.81 -9.51
#